data_AF-A0A9Q0PG47-F1
#
_entry.id   AF-A0A9Q0PG47-F1
#
_cell.length_a   1.000
_cell.length_b   1.000
_cell.length_c   1.000
_cell.angle_alpha   90.00
_cell.angle_beta   90.00
_cell.angle_gamma   90.00
#
_symmetry.space_group_name_H-M   'P 1'
#
loop_
_entity.id
_entity.type
_entity.pdbx_description
1 polymer ?
#
loop_
_entity_poly.entity_id
_entity_poly.type
_entity_poly.pdbx_seq_one_letter_code
_entity_poly.pdbx_strand_id
1 'polypeptide(L)'
;MLPPSTSPPPFTSLPNLSSLRLPSSSSSRIVSPPPAATTTRVKITSSEIDSLPEHRIILGCGAAVVDFLATVASYPKPDDKIRSTSLKVQGGGNAGNALTCAARLGLNPRLISKVADDIQGRGVLEELESDGVDTSFFVVSKEGNSPFTYIIVDNETKTRTCIHTPGYPPMIPDELSRSSLLSALNGARLVYIDGRLHETALVIAQETARKNVPILIDAEKKREGLDDLLSFASYAVCSSKFPLAWTEAPSIPSALVSMLLRLPKIKFVIVTLGEDGCVMLERSTEEAPASEEKDADSLWESLKQRKDDNIAIPTCYASVIYILLNSTIFPYY
;
A
#
# COMPACT_ATOMS: atom_id res chain seq x y z
N MET A 1 -54.61 -27.85 0.61
CA MET A 1 -55.40 -27.35 -0.54
C MET A 1 -55.13 -25.87 -0.71
N LEU A 2 -54.44 -25.50 -1.80
CA LEU A 2 -54.57 -24.27 -2.59
C LEU A 2 -53.74 -24.50 -3.89
N PRO A 3 -54.24 -24.14 -5.09
CA PRO A 3 -53.68 -24.55 -6.40
C PRO A 3 -52.74 -23.49 -7.04
N PRO A 4 -52.10 -23.78 -8.20
CA PRO A 4 -51.05 -22.94 -8.80
C PRO A 4 -51.44 -22.15 -10.07
N SER A 5 -50.52 -21.26 -10.47
CA SER A 5 -50.24 -20.67 -11.80
C SER A 5 -51.08 -19.49 -12.30
N THR A 6 -50.42 -18.46 -12.84
CA THR A 6 -50.44 -18.08 -14.28
C THR A 6 -49.67 -16.77 -14.54
N SER A 7 -48.91 -16.73 -15.63
CA SER A 7 -48.20 -15.58 -16.21
C SER A 7 -49.00 -14.93 -17.34
N PRO A 8 -48.88 -13.61 -17.63
CA PRO A 8 -49.40 -13.01 -18.87
C PRO A 8 -48.30 -12.19 -19.65
N PRO A 9 -48.56 -11.59 -20.84
CA PRO A 9 -47.94 -11.96 -22.14
C PRO A 9 -47.08 -10.82 -22.77
N PRO A 10 -46.53 -10.98 -24.00
CA PRO A 10 -45.54 -10.07 -24.57
C PRO A 10 -46.15 -8.88 -25.33
N PHE A 11 -45.45 -7.75 -25.35
CA PHE A 11 -45.82 -6.57 -26.13
C PHE A 11 -45.01 -6.43 -27.42
N THR A 12 -45.74 -5.95 -28.41
CA THR A 12 -45.52 -5.88 -29.85
C THR A 12 -44.66 -4.69 -30.31
N SER A 13 -44.02 -4.90 -31.46
CA SER A 13 -43.29 -3.98 -32.34
C SER A 13 -44.06 -2.74 -32.82
N LEU A 14 -43.32 -1.68 -33.22
CA LEU A 14 -43.41 -0.83 -34.45
C LEU A 14 -42.68 0.54 -34.23
N PRO A 15 -42.40 1.38 -35.25
CA PRO A 15 -41.38 1.21 -36.29
C PRO A 15 -40.42 2.43 -36.44
N ASN A 16 -39.43 2.24 -37.31
CA ASN A 16 -38.47 3.22 -37.83
C ASN A 16 -39.14 4.34 -38.64
N LEU A 17 -38.67 5.59 -38.50
CA LEU A 17 -38.89 6.66 -39.48
C LEU A 17 -37.71 7.64 -39.53
N SER A 18 -37.10 7.65 -40.70
CA SER A 18 -36.01 8.48 -41.17
C SER A 18 -36.42 9.93 -41.49
N SER A 19 -35.40 10.78 -41.58
CA SER A 19 -35.31 12.07 -42.29
C SER A 19 -35.67 13.35 -41.52
N LEU A 20 -34.71 14.27 -41.42
CA LEU A 20 -34.78 15.62 -42.03
C LEU A 20 -33.46 16.39 -41.80
N ARG A 21 -33.08 17.18 -42.82
CA ARG A 21 -31.80 17.89 -42.99
C ARG A 21 -31.78 19.26 -42.29
N LEU A 22 -30.55 19.71 -42.02
CA LEU A 22 -30.06 21.00 -41.52
C LEU A 22 -30.51 22.25 -42.30
N PRO A 23 -30.33 23.43 -41.68
CA PRO A 23 -29.65 24.54 -42.37
C PRO A 23 -28.42 25.10 -41.62
N SER A 24 -27.49 25.60 -42.44
CA SER A 24 -26.29 26.45 -42.20
C SER A 24 -26.60 27.72 -41.37
N SER A 25 -25.70 28.45 -40.70
CA SER A 25 -24.31 28.88 -40.95
C SER A 25 -23.81 29.70 -39.75
N SER A 26 -22.51 29.73 -39.46
CA SER A 26 -21.69 30.97 -39.38
C SER A 26 -20.33 30.74 -38.71
N SER A 27 -19.35 31.45 -39.24
CA SER A 27 -17.91 31.39 -39.00
C SER A 27 -17.50 31.99 -37.65
N SER A 28 -16.62 31.31 -36.90
CA SER A 28 -15.66 31.99 -36.03
C SER A 28 -14.37 31.17 -35.86
N ARG A 29 -13.28 31.94 -35.82
CA ARG A 29 -11.83 31.64 -35.87
C ARG A 29 -11.39 30.33 -35.18
N ILE A 30 -10.64 29.53 -35.94
CA ILE A 30 -9.84 28.40 -35.44
C ILE A 30 -8.66 28.95 -34.64
N VAL A 31 -8.70 28.79 -33.32
CA VAL A 31 -7.53 28.82 -32.46
C VAL A 31 -7.01 27.39 -32.39
N SER A 32 -5.76 27.17 -32.78
CA SER A 32 -5.10 25.87 -32.71
C SER A 32 -5.12 25.35 -31.27
N PRO A 33 -5.54 24.11 -31.00
CA PRO A 33 -5.39 23.52 -29.67
C PRO A 33 -3.90 23.32 -29.35
N PRO A 34 -3.48 23.44 -28.07
CA PRO A 34 -2.14 23.09 -27.66
C PRO A 34 -1.86 21.60 -27.96
N PRO A 35 -0.59 21.20 -28.19
CA PRO A 35 -0.25 19.83 -28.50
C PRO A 35 -0.73 18.91 -27.37
N ALA A 36 -1.43 17.84 -27.75
CA ALA A 36 -1.93 16.86 -26.81
C ALA A 36 -0.76 16.29 -26.00
N ALA A 37 -0.83 16.45 -24.68
CA ALA A 37 0.01 15.71 -23.76
C ALA A 37 -0.10 14.23 -24.13
N THR A 38 1.03 13.59 -24.43
CA THR A 38 1.08 12.19 -24.81
C THR A 38 0.66 11.37 -23.59
N THR A 39 -0.63 11.05 -23.51
CA THR A 39 -1.15 10.10 -22.54
C THR A 39 -0.56 8.76 -22.92
N THR A 40 0.50 8.33 -22.24
CA THR A 40 0.99 6.96 -22.35
C THR A 40 -0.08 6.08 -21.73
N ARG A 41 -1.02 5.64 -22.56
CA ARG A 41 -2.02 4.65 -22.20
C ARG A 41 -1.23 3.37 -21.94
N VAL A 42 -0.95 3.06 -20.68
CA VAL A 42 -0.51 1.72 -20.30
C VAL A 42 -1.71 0.81 -20.56
N LYS A 43 -1.81 0.35 -21.80
CA LYS A 43 -2.68 -0.75 -22.17
C LYS A 43 -2.10 -1.94 -21.40
N ILE A 44 -2.78 -2.37 -20.34
CA ILE A 44 -2.63 -3.73 -19.83
C ILE A 44 -3.29 -4.63 -20.87
N THR A 45 -2.67 -4.72 -22.05
CA THR A 45 -2.89 -5.85 -22.94
C THR A 45 -2.18 -7.02 -22.28
N SER A 46 -2.81 -8.19 -22.30
CA SER A 46 -2.23 -9.47 -21.87
C SER A 46 -1.01 -9.91 -22.71
N SER A 47 -0.33 -8.96 -23.36
CA SER A 47 0.91 -9.13 -24.08
C SER A 47 2.05 -8.97 -23.08
N GLU A 48 2.59 -10.11 -22.66
CA GLU A 48 3.88 -10.29 -22.01
C GLU A 48 4.02 -9.54 -20.68
N ILE A 49 3.60 -10.20 -19.59
CA ILE A 49 4.27 -9.98 -18.31
C ILE A 49 5.74 -10.30 -18.58
N ASP A 50 6.61 -9.29 -18.56
CA ASP A 50 8.06 -9.48 -18.60
C ASP A 50 8.41 -10.66 -17.71
N SER A 51 9.18 -11.62 -18.22
CA SER A 51 9.55 -12.81 -17.45
C SER A 51 10.12 -12.36 -16.11
N LEU A 52 9.51 -12.80 -15.01
CA LEU A 52 9.90 -12.40 -13.65
C LEU A 52 11.43 -12.56 -13.49
N PRO A 53 12.14 -11.55 -12.94
CA PRO A 53 13.60 -11.51 -12.94
C PRO A 53 14.23 -12.76 -12.31
N GLU A 54 15.43 -13.15 -12.75
CA GLU A 54 16.12 -14.36 -12.27
C GLU A 54 16.47 -14.32 -10.77
N HIS A 55 16.42 -13.14 -10.14
CA HIS A 55 16.68 -12.92 -8.71
C HIS A 55 15.48 -12.26 -8.02
N ARG A 56 14.65 -13.07 -7.36
CA ARG A 56 13.33 -12.67 -6.84
C ARG A 56 13.27 -12.52 -5.31
N ILE A 57 14.43 -12.42 -4.66
CA ILE A 57 14.47 -12.40 -3.19
C ILE A 57 14.12 -11.00 -2.70
N ILE A 58 13.06 -10.93 -1.89
CA ILE A 58 12.71 -9.77 -1.07
C ILE A 58 12.90 -10.17 0.38
N LEU A 59 13.59 -9.34 1.16
CA LEU A 59 13.69 -9.53 2.60
C LEU A 59 12.72 -8.58 3.30
N GLY A 60 11.82 -9.09 4.12
CA GLY A 60 10.99 -8.28 5.01
C GLY A 60 11.54 -8.27 6.43
N CYS A 61 11.31 -7.17 7.14
CA CYS A 61 11.42 -7.09 8.59
C CYS A 61 10.20 -6.38 9.16
N GLY A 62 9.46 -7.06 10.03
CA GLY A 62 8.26 -6.45 10.62
C GLY A 62 7.34 -7.41 11.33
N ALA A 63 6.09 -7.00 11.50
CA ALA A 63 5.08 -7.75 12.21
C ALA A 63 4.53 -8.91 11.37
N ALA A 64 4.54 -10.10 11.97
CA ALA A 64 3.73 -11.26 11.61
C ALA A 64 2.95 -11.66 12.86
N VAL A 65 1.62 -11.72 12.75
CA VAL A 65 0.74 -11.90 13.92
C VAL A 65 -0.39 -12.87 13.59
N VAL A 66 -1.13 -13.34 14.59
CA VAL A 66 -2.43 -13.99 14.37
C VAL A 66 -3.56 -13.00 14.60
N ASP A 67 -4.49 -12.91 13.66
CA ASP A 67 -5.72 -12.14 13.81
C ASP A 67 -6.90 -13.07 14.16
N PHE A 68 -7.62 -12.71 15.22
CA PHE A 68 -8.89 -13.31 15.64
C PHE A 68 -10.04 -12.41 15.20
N LEU A 69 -10.65 -12.72 14.06
CA LEU A 69 -11.69 -11.92 13.43
C LEU A 69 -13.07 -12.41 13.90
N ALA A 70 -13.67 -11.68 14.83
CA ALA A 70 -15.04 -11.91 15.29
C ALA A 70 -16.00 -10.96 14.56
N THR A 71 -16.87 -11.49 13.72
CA THR A 71 -17.94 -10.69 13.11
C THR A 71 -19.11 -10.59 14.08
N VAL A 72 -19.69 -9.40 14.22
CA VAL A 72 -20.85 -9.13 15.09
C VAL A 72 -21.95 -8.43 14.29
N ALA A 73 -23.19 -8.51 14.79
CA ALA A 73 -24.31 -7.83 14.14
C ALA A 73 -24.19 -6.31 14.24
N SER A 74 -23.83 -5.82 15.43
CA SER A 74 -23.53 -4.45 15.78
C SER A 74 -22.44 -4.43 16.87
N TYR A 75 -21.74 -3.31 17.05
CA TYR A 75 -20.78 -3.20 18.15
C TYR A 75 -21.46 -3.36 19.52
N PRO A 76 -20.81 -4.06 20.47
CA PRO A 76 -21.28 -4.09 21.84
C PRO A 76 -21.10 -2.72 22.49
N LYS A 77 -22.03 -2.36 23.37
CA LYS A 77 -21.80 -1.28 24.34
C LYS A 77 -20.88 -1.77 25.45
N PRO A 78 -20.25 -0.85 26.22
CA PRO A 78 -19.54 -1.24 27.43
C PRO A 78 -20.44 -2.11 28.34
N ASP A 79 -19.89 -3.21 28.85
CA ASP A 79 -20.57 -4.21 29.69
C ASP A 79 -21.60 -5.12 28.99
N ASP A 80 -21.73 -5.05 27.65
CA ASP A 80 -22.58 -5.99 26.91
C ASP A 80 -21.94 -7.39 26.77
N LYS A 81 -22.80 -8.41 26.79
CA LYS A 81 -22.45 -9.77 26.37
C LYS A 81 -23.21 -10.15 25.11
N ILE A 82 -22.53 -10.10 23.96
CA ILE A 82 -23.11 -10.44 22.66
C ILE A 82 -22.57 -11.76 22.10
N ARG A 83 -23.23 -12.30 21.07
CA ARG A 83 -22.74 -13.44 20.28
C ARG A 83 -22.09 -12.93 19.00
N SER A 84 -20.97 -13.51 18.60
CA SER A 84 -20.46 -13.34 17.25
C SER A 84 -21.34 -14.09 16.24
N THR A 85 -21.40 -13.57 15.02
CA THR A 85 -22.03 -14.21 13.87
C THR A 85 -21.07 -15.16 13.16
N SER A 86 -19.77 -14.87 13.20
CA SER A 86 -18.71 -15.78 12.75
C SER A 86 -17.39 -15.50 13.46
N LEU A 87 -16.49 -16.49 13.45
CA LEU A 87 -15.10 -16.36 13.89
C LEU A 87 -14.19 -16.90 12.78
N LYS A 88 -13.15 -16.14 12.44
CA LYS A 88 -12.02 -16.60 11.63
C LYS A 88 -10.72 -16.33 12.38
N VAL A 89 -9.77 -17.25 12.24
CA VAL A 89 -8.41 -17.11 12.78
C VAL A 89 -7.46 -17.25 11.60
N GLN A 90 -6.65 -16.23 11.35
CA GLN A 90 -5.79 -16.13 10.17
C GLN A 90 -4.50 -15.39 10.51
N GLY A 91 -3.46 -15.59 9.72
CA GLY A 91 -2.25 -14.79 9.75
C GLY A 91 -2.52 -13.34 9.38
N GLY A 92 -1.71 -12.45 9.94
CA GLY A 92 -1.79 -11.01 9.73
C GLY A 92 -0.45 -10.32 9.97
N GLY A 93 -0.53 -9.02 10.22
CA GLY A 93 0.64 -8.15 10.37
C GLY A 93 1.13 -7.66 9.02
N ASN A 94 1.66 -6.43 8.98
CA ASN A 94 1.97 -5.76 7.73
C ASN A 94 3.01 -6.54 6.92
N ALA A 95 4.13 -6.93 7.55
CA ALA A 95 5.16 -7.71 6.88
C ALA A 95 4.68 -9.11 6.50
N GLY A 96 3.92 -9.79 7.37
CA GLY A 96 3.28 -11.08 7.04
C GLY A 96 2.42 -10.97 5.78
N ASN A 97 1.47 -10.03 5.76
CA ASN A 97 0.58 -9.81 4.62
C ASN A 97 1.32 -9.40 3.34
N ALA A 98 2.27 -8.47 3.44
CA ALA A 98 3.02 -7.98 2.29
C ALA A 98 3.87 -9.09 1.66
N LEU A 99 4.51 -9.93 2.48
CA LEU A 99 5.36 -11.00 1.97
C LEU A 99 4.57 -12.21 1.47
N THR A 100 3.44 -12.55 2.10
CA THR A 100 2.49 -13.52 1.52
C THR A 100 2.01 -13.06 0.14
N CYS A 101 1.68 -11.78 -0.02
CA CYS A 101 1.33 -11.22 -1.33
C CYS A 101 2.48 -11.36 -2.34
N ALA A 102 3.71 -11.01 -1.93
CA ALA A 102 4.89 -11.15 -2.77
C ALA A 102 5.12 -12.60 -3.22
N ALA A 103 4.97 -13.57 -2.32
CA ALA A 103 5.10 -14.99 -2.64
C ALA A 103 4.06 -15.44 -3.67
N ARG A 104 2.80 -15.06 -3.47
CA ARG A 104 1.68 -15.37 -4.40
C ARG A 104 1.84 -14.72 -5.77
N LEU A 105 2.59 -13.61 -5.87
CA LEU A 105 2.98 -12.98 -7.13
C LEU A 105 4.23 -13.61 -7.79
N GLY A 106 4.77 -14.70 -7.22
CA GLY A 106 5.87 -15.47 -7.78
C GLY A 106 7.27 -14.99 -7.38
N LEU A 107 7.37 -14.21 -6.30
CA LEU A 107 8.64 -13.80 -5.68
C LEU A 107 9.06 -14.79 -4.59
N ASN A 108 10.28 -14.64 -4.07
CA ASN A 108 10.87 -15.52 -3.06
C ASN A 108 11.13 -14.73 -1.76
N PRO A 109 10.09 -14.40 -1.00
CA PRO A 109 10.23 -13.58 0.20
C PRO A 109 10.89 -14.35 1.35
N ARG A 110 11.70 -13.63 2.11
CA ARG A 110 12.27 -14.05 3.40
C ARG A 110 11.79 -13.07 4.45
N LEU A 111 11.46 -13.53 5.65
CA LEU A 111 10.97 -12.65 6.70
C LEU A 111 11.78 -12.80 8.00
N ILE A 112 12.27 -11.66 8.48
CA ILE A 112 12.81 -11.51 9.84
C ILE A 112 11.67 -10.98 10.72
N SER A 113 11.29 -11.77 11.70
CA SER A 113 10.30 -11.41 12.70
C SER A 113 10.49 -12.26 13.95
N LYS A 114 9.61 -12.11 14.94
CA LYS A 114 9.68 -12.85 16.20
C LYS A 114 8.32 -13.39 16.61
N VAL A 115 8.32 -14.65 17.03
CA VAL A 115 7.19 -15.36 17.65
C VAL A 115 7.67 -16.06 18.91
N ALA A 116 6.74 -16.56 19.72
CA ALA A 116 7.04 -17.49 20.81
C ALA A 116 6.76 -18.94 20.37
N ASP A 117 7.30 -19.92 21.09
CA ASP A 117 7.00 -21.35 20.93
C ASP A 117 5.62 -21.71 21.51
N ASP A 118 4.60 -20.97 21.09
CA ASP A 118 3.20 -21.16 21.43
C ASP A 118 2.39 -21.59 20.20
N ILE A 119 1.10 -21.84 20.41
CA ILE A 119 0.19 -22.28 19.33
C ILE A 119 0.11 -21.21 18.23
N GLN A 120 0.10 -19.94 18.61
CA GLN A 120 -0.03 -18.83 17.69
C GLN A 120 1.23 -18.67 16.83
N GLY A 121 2.41 -18.79 17.43
CA GLY A 121 3.69 -18.71 16.74
C GLY A 121 3.87 -19.84 15.74
N ARG A 122 3.55 -21.07 16.13
CA ARG A 122 3.53 -22.22 15.20
C ARG A 122 2.57 -21.99 14.04
N GLY A 123 1.35 -21.51 14.31
CA GLY A 123 0.38 -21.19 13.26
C GLY A 123 0.85 -20.11 12.29
N VAL A 124 1.51 -19.05 12.79
CA VAL A 124 2.11 -17.99 11.94
C VAL A 124 3.17 -18.57 11.00
N LEU A 125 4.07 -19.40 11.53
CA LEU A 125 5.14 -20.01 10.74
C LEU A 125 4.58 -20.96 9.68
N GLU A 126 3.66 -21.85 10.08
CA GLU A 126 3.01 -22.81 9.17
C GLU A 126 2.26 -22.11 8.02
N GLU A 127 1.49 -21.05 8.32
CA GLU A 127 0.75 -20.31 7.30
C GLU A 127 1.69 -19.59 6.32
N LEU A 128 2.72 -18.90 6.82
CA LEU A 128 3.72 -18.22 5.99
C LEU A 128 4.47 -19.19 5.08
N GLU A 129 4.91 -20.33 5.62
CA GLU A 129 5.60 -21.38 4.86
C GLU A 129 4.69 -21.98 3.79
N SER A 130 3.41 -22.19 4.09
CA SER A 130 2.43 -22.71 3.13
C SER A 130 2.20 -21.76 1.94
N ASP A 131 2.35 -20.45 2.16
CA ASP A 131 2.29 -19.43 1.12
C ASP A 131 3.63 -19.22 0.38
N GLY A 132 4.71 -19.91 0.79
CA GLY A 132 6.02 -19.84 0.15
C GLY A 132 6.94 -18.74 0.70
N VAL A 133 6.68 -18.26 1.92
CA VAL A 133 7.57 -17.33 2.63
C VAL A 133 8.62 -18.11 3.42
N ASP A 134 9.89 -17.77 3.25
CA ASP A 134 11.00 -18.36 4.00
C ASP A 134 11.07 -17.76 5.42
N THR A 135 10.76 -18.61 6.39
CA THR A 135 10.70 -18.32 7.84
C THR A 135 11.99 -18.67 8.58
N SER A 136 13.05 -19.12 7.88
CA SER A 136 14.32 -19.57 8.49
C SER A 136 15.02 -18.50 9.34
N PHE A 137 14.59 -17.24 9.22
CA PHE A 137 15.16 -16.08 9.91
C PHE A 137 14.26 -15.55 11.04
N PHE A 138 13.20 -16.27 11.41
CA PHE A 138 12.41 -15.95 12.59
C PHE A 138 13.20 -16.24 13.88
N VAL A 139 13.04 -15.34 14.85
CA VAL A 139 13.39 -15.62 16.24
C VAL A 139 12.20 -16.32 16.89
N VAL A 140 12.44 -17.49 17.48
CA VAL A 140 11.43 -18.23 18.24
C VAL A 140 11.81 -18.20 19.72
N SER A 141 11.07 -17.41 20.49
CA SER A 141 11.25 -17.31 21.94
C SER A 141 10.68 -18.54 22.64
N LYS A 142 11.43 -19.11 23.60
CA LYS A 142 10.92 -20.22 24.45
C LYS A 142 9.95 -19.75 25.54
N GLU A 143 9.88 -18.45 25.76
CA GLU A 143 9.07 -17.83 26.81
C GLU A 143 8.12 -16.78 26.22
N GLY A 144 7.07 -16.46 26.98
CA GLY A 144 6.13 -15.40 26.66
C GLY A 144 5.07 -15.82 25.63
N ASN A 145 4.72 -14.90 24.73
CA ASN A 145 3.62 -15.07 23.77
C ASN A 145 3.95 -14.46 22.39
N SER A 146 3.40 -15.08 21.36
CA SER A 146 3.38 -14.50 20.01
C SER A 146 2.39 -13.33 19.93
N PRO A 147 2.60 -12.36 19.03
CA PRO A 147 1.66 -11.25 18.84
C PRO A 147 0.34 -11.74 18.22
N PHE A 148 -0.77 -11.17 18.67
CA PHE A 148 -2.07 -11.42 18.07
C PHE A 148 -3.01 -10.22 18.21
N THR A 149 -4.05 -10.17 17.39
CA THR A 149 -5.02 -9.07 17.39
C THR A 149 -6.45 -9.62 17.45
N TYR A 150 -7.27 -9.12 18.37
CA TYR A 150 -8.72 -9.28 18.28
C TYR A 150 -9.27 -8.23 17.32
N ILE A 151 -10.00 -8.67 16.30
CA ILE A 151 -10.62 -7.80 15.32
C ILE A 151 -12.13 -8.02 15.38
N ILE A 152 -12.84 -7.02 15.89
CA ILE A 152 -14.31 -7.00 15.89
C ILE A 152 -14.74 -6.35 14.58
N VAL A 153 -15.38 -7.13 13.72
CA VAL A 153 -15.94 -6.66 12.44
C VAL A 153 -17.43 -6.40 12.61
N ASP A 154 -17.83 -5.15 12.46
CA ASP A 154 -19.21 -4.73 12.63
C ASP A 154 -19.98 -4.73 11.30
N ASN A 155 -21.03 -5.54 11.22
CA ASN A 155 -21.89 -5.62 10.05
C ASN A 155 -22.82 -4.41 9.87
N GLU A 156 -23.14 -3.68 10.94
CA GLU A 156 -24.03 -2.53 10.86
C GLU A 156 -23.29 -1.33 10.28
N THR A 157 -22.18 -0.92 10.91
CA THR A 157 -21.42 0.26 10.47
C THR A 157 -20.39 -0.03 9.37
N LYS A 158 -20.15 -1.31 9.04
CA LYS A 158 -19.12 -1.74 8.07
C LYS A 158 -17.71 -1.29 8.46
N THR A 159 -17.44 -1.16 9.75
CA THR A 159 -16.12 -0.80 10.27
C THR A 159 -15.51 -1.97 11.06
N ARG A 160 -14.27 -1.78 11.52
CA ARG A 160 -13.61 -2.72 12.43
C ARG A 160 -12.98 -1.99 13.61
N THR A 161 -12.91 -2.69 14.74
CA THR A 161 -12.12 -2.30 15.91
C THR A 161 -11.06 -3.36 16.17
N CYS A 162 -9.81 -2.94 16.37
CA CYS A 162 -8.68 -3.83 16.59
C CYS A 162 -8.11 -3.64 17.99
N ILE A 163 -7.99 -4.72 18.76
CA ILE A 163 -7.35 -4.76 20.07
C ILE A 163 -6.12 -5.65 19.95
N HIS A 164 -4.95 -5.04 19.95
CA HIS A 164 -3.69 -5.72 19.66
C HIS A 164 -2.95 -6.10 20.94
N THR A 165 -2.51 -7.35 21.02
CA THR A 165 -1.58 -7.84 22.04
C THR A 165 -0.20 -7.99 21.42
N PRO A 166 0.81 -7.23 21.88
CA PRO A 166 2.16 -7.37 21.37
C PRO A 166 2.79 -8.71 21.76
N GLY A 167 3.77 -9.14 20.97
CA GLY A 167 4.60 -10.29 21.34
C GLY A 167 5.51 -9.93 22.51
N TYR A 168 5.74 -10.89 23.40
CA TYR A 168 6.63 -10.75 24.54
C TYR A 168 7.51 -12.00 24.68
N PRO A 169 8.81 -11.87 24.99
CA PRO A 169 9.58 -10.60 25.03
C PRO A 169 9.68 -9.94 23.64
N PRO A 170 9.86 -8.60 23.58
CA PRO A 170 10.06 -7.92 22.29
C PRO A 170 11.32 -8.46 21.60
N MET A 171 11.38 -8.31 20.27
CA MET A 171 12.59 -8.65 19.52
C MET A 171 13.66 -7.60 19.78
N ILE A 172 14.85 -8.05 20.16
CA ILE A 172 16.01 -7.17 20.30
C ILE A 172 17.05 -7.48 19.22
N PRO A 173 17.88 -6.50 18.80
CA PRO A 173 18.86 -6.71 17.73
C PRO A 173 19.82 -7.87 17.95
N ASP A 174 20.19 -8.14 19.21
CA ASP A 174 21.17 -9.18 19.57
C ASP A 174 20.69 -10.61 19.28
N GLU A 175 19.37 -10.81 19.17
CA GLU A 175 18.80 -12.11 18.80
C GLU A 175 19.02 -12.43 17.31
N LEU A 176 19.34 -11.43 16.49
CA LEU A 176 19.68 -11.58 15.09
C LEU A 176 21.20 -11.57 14.90
N SER A 177 21.80 -12.76 14.89
CA SER A 177 23.24 -12.88 14.64
C SER A 177 23.65 -12.26 13.30
N ARG A 178 24.86 -11.68 13.26
CA ARG A 178 25.42 -11.08 12.03
C ARG A 178 25.44 -12.06 10.86
N SER A 179 25.78 -13.33 11.08
CA SER A 179 25.77 -14.36 10.05
C SER A 179 24.36 -14.64 9.52
N SER A 180 23.36 -14.66 10.40
CA SER A 180 21.95 -14.83 10.01
C SER A 180 21.48 -13.66 9.14
N LEU A 181 21.76 -12.42 9.55
CA LEU A 181 21.44 -11.22 8.78
C LEU A 181 22.12 -11.21 7.40
N LEU A 182 23.41 -11.53 7.34
CA LEU A 182 24.13 -11.58 6.06
C LEU A 182 23.59 -12.67 5.13
N SER A 183 23.16 -13.81 5.68
CA SER A 183 22.50 -14.88 4.94
C SER A 183 21.13 -14.44 4.42
N ALA A 184 20.31 -13.80 5.27
CA ALA A 184 19.01 -13.28 4.90
C ALA A 184 19.08 -12.28 3.73
N LEU A 185 20.07 -11.36 3.78
CA LEU A 185 20.32 -10.36 2.75
C LEU A 185 20.97 -10.92 1.47
N ASN A 186 21.49 -12.14 1.49
CA ASN A 186 22.23 -12.68 0.36
C ASN A 186 21.31 -12.85 -0.87
N GLY A 187 21.62 -12.15 -1.96
CA GLY A 187 20.83 -12.15 -3.18
C GLY A 187 19.55 -11.31 -3.13
N ALA A 188 19.24 -10.65 -2.00
CA ALA A 188 18.08 -9.79 -1.88
C ALA A 188 18.17 -8.59 -2.84
N ARG A 189 17.06 -8.25 -3.49
CA ARG A 189 16.94 -7.12 -4.42
C ARG A 189 16.13 -5.95 -3.86
N LEU A 190 15.39 -6.19 -2.79
CA LEU A 190 14.63 -5.19 -2.06
C LEU A 190 14.52 -5.62 -0.59
N VAL A 191 14.55 -4.65 0.32
CA VAL A 191 14.19 -4.85 1.72
C VAL A 191 12.92 -4.08 2.06
N TYR A 192 11.91 -4.76 2.59
CA TYR A 192 10.65 -4.21 3.07
C TYR A 192 10.67 -4.05 4.59
N ILE A 193 10.28 -2.89 5.11
CA ILE A 193 10.22 -2.63 6.56
C ILE A 193 8.92 -1.89 6.90
N ASP A 194 8.11 -2.44 7.80
CA ASP A 194 6.87 -1.80 8.33
C ASP A 194 7.12 -0.96 9.62
N GLY A 195 8.38 -0.94 10.04
CA GLY A 195 8.89 -0.29 11.23
C GLY A 195 8.59 -1.00 12.56
N ARG A 196 7.74 -2.05 12.62
CA ARG A 196 7.19 -2.64 13.88
C ARG A 196 8.29 -3.03 14.85
N LEU A 197 9.34 -3.66 14.34
CA LEU A 197 10.53 -4.10 15.08
C LEU A 197 11.68 -3.10 14.91
N HIS A 198 11.44 -1.82 15.21
CA HIS A 198 12.28 -0.70 14.77
C HIS A 198 13.77 -0.80 15.14
N GLU A 199 14.12 -1.25 16.34
CA GLU A 199 15.54 -1.40 16.74
C GLU A 199 16.28 -2.42 15.87
N THR A 200 15.67 -3.60 15.65
CA THR A 200 16.24 -4.63 14.77
C THR A 200 16.21 -4.18 13.31
N ALA A 201 15.11 -3.56 12.89
CA ALA A 201 14.96 -3.02 11.54
C ALA A 201 16.02 -1.97 11.21
N LEU A 202 16.48 -1.18 12.19
CA LEU A 202 17.55 -0.20 12.00
C LEU A 202 18.88 -0.88 11.70
N VAL A 203 19.23 -1.95 12.43
CA VAL A 203 20.44 -2.75 12.14
C VAL A 203 20.36 -3.37 10.74
N ILE A 204 19.19 -3.88 10.36
CA ILE A 204 18.93 -4.41 9.02
C ILE A 204 19.10 -3.29 7.96
N ALA A 205 18.51 -2.11 8.18
CA ALA A 205 18.58 -0.99 7.25
C ALA A 205 20.03 -0.51 7.04
N GLN A 206 20.83 -0.44 8.11
CA GLN A 206 22.24 -0.10 8.03
C GLN A 206 23.06 -1.09 7.20
N GLU A 207 22.90 -2.39 7.44
CA GLU A 207 23.59 -3.43 6.66
C GLU A 207 23.10 -3.49 5.21
N THR A 208 21.81 -3.25 4.99
CA THR A 208 21.19 -3.19 3.66
C THR A 208 21.76 -2.02 2.85
N ALA A 209 21.89 -0.84 3.48
CA ALA A 209 22.48 0.33 2.85
C ALA A 209 23.95 0.11 2.46
N ARG A 210 24.73 -0.58 3.29
CA ARG A 210 26.13 -0.98 2.96
C ARG A 210 26.22 -1.86 1.72
N LYS A 211 25.17 -2.61 1.40
CA LYS A 211 25.07 -3.48 0.22
C LYS A 211 24.43 -2.80 -1.00
N ASN A 212 24.04 -1.53 -0.90
CA ASN A 212 23.32 -0.79 -1.93
C ASN A 212 22.03 -1.49 -2.41
N VAL A 213 21.37 -2.22 -1.51
CA VAL A 213 20.05 -2.80 -1.79
C VAL A 213 18.98 -1.75 -1.45
N PRO A 214 17.99 -1.49 -2.32
CA PRO A 214 16.96 -0.51 -2.04
C PRO A 214 16.07 -0.95 -0.87
N ILE A 215 15.62 0.03 -0.09
CA ILE A 215 14.74 -0.18 1.06
C ILE A 215 13.39 0.47 0.78
N LEU A 216 12.32 -0.30 0.92
CA LEU A 216 10.94 0.16 0.95
C LEU A 216 10.48 0.23 2.40
N ILE A 217 10.08 1.43 2.83
CA ILE A 217 9.45 1.64 4.14
C ILE A 217 7.93 1.73 3.96
N ASP A 218 7.20 0.87 4.66
CA ASP A 218 5.75 0.99 4.83
C ASP A 218 5.43 1.82 6.07
N ALA A 219 4.96 3.04 5.84
CA ALA A 219 4.74 4.07 6.85
C ALA A 219 3.23 4.31 7.07
N GLU A 220 2.62 3.53 7.97
CA GLU A 220 1.21 3.66 8.29
C GLU A 220 0.88 4.87 9.19
N LYS A 221 1.72 5.14 10.19
CA LYS A 221 1.51 6.21 11.18
C LYS A 221 2.83 6.57 11.86
N LYS A 222 2.89 7.77 12.48
CA LYS A 222 3.99 8.16 13.36
C LYS A 222 4.18 7.11 14.46
N ARG A 223 5.43 6.79 14.73
CA ARG A 223 5.83 5.75 15.67
C ARG A 223 7.32 5.94 16.00
N GLU A 224 7.72 5.37 17.13
CA GLU A 224 9.12 5.33 17.54
C GLU A 224 10.00 4.64 16.48
N GLY A 225 11.20 5.19 16.29
CA GLY A 225 12.25 4.70 15.37
C GLY A 225 11.97 4.84 13.88
N LEU A 226 10.76 5.25 13.46
CA LEU A 226 10.44 5.33 12.02
C LEU A 226 11.20 6.45 11.31
N ASP A 227 11.50 7.57 11.98
CA ASP A 227 12.27 8.67 11.38
C ASP A 227 13.68 8.22 10.99
N ASP A 228 14.34 7.44 11.86
CA ASP A 228 15.65 6.85 11.57
C ASP A 228 15.57 5.89 10.37
N LEU A 229 14.53 5.06 10.30
CA LEU A 229 14.30 4.13 9.17
C LEU A 229 14.04 4.87 7.85
N LEU A 230 13.25 5.95 7.89
CA LEU A 230 12.95 6.77 6.71
C LEU A 230 14.23 7.39 6.11
N SER A 231 15.25 7.67 6.90
CA SER A 231 16.55 8.17 6.42
C SER A 231 17.31 7.19 5.50
N PHE A 232 16.92 5.90 5.53
CA PHE A 232 17.44 4.84 4.65
C PHE A 232 16.51 4.51 3.47
N ALA A 233 15.30 5.06 3.44
CA ALA A 233 14.29 4.71 2.44
C ALA A 233 14.75 5.08 1.02
N SER A 234 14.72 4.10 0.12
CA SER A 234 14.71 4.34 -1.33
C SER A 234 13.30 4.60 -1.83
N TYR A 235 12.31 3.98 -1.18
CA TYR A 235 10.89 4.10 -1.47
C TYR A 235 10.12 4.20 -0.15
N ALA A 236 9.03 4.97 -0.14
CA ALA A 236 8.08 4.93 0.95
C ALA A 236 6.66 4.71 0.41
N VAL A 237 5.92 3.82 1.06
CA VAL A 237 4.49 3.65 0.84
C VAL A 237 3.80 4.04 2.14
N CYS A 238 2.82 4.93 2.05
CA CYS A 238 2.21 5.55 3.21
C CYS A 238 0.70 5.35 3.23
N SER A 239 0.13 5.29 4.42
CA SER A 239 -1.32 5.49 4.59
C SER A 239 -1.68 6.95 4.31
N SER A 240 -2.95 7.23 3.97
CA SER A 240 -3.43 8.58 3.66
C SER A 240 -3.14 9.64 4.73
N LYS A 241 -3.09 9.24 6.01
CA LYS A 241 -2.90 10.17 7.14
C LYS A 241 -1.44 10.41 7.49
N PHE A 242 -0.54 9.48 7.12
CA PHE A 242 0.85 9.54 7.57
C PHE A 242 1.62 10.76 7.04
N PRO A 243 1.63 11.05 5.72
CA PRO A 243 2.40 12.17 5.17
C PRO A 243 2.02 13.49 5.82
N LEU A 244 0.72 13.77 5.92
CA LEU A 244 0.17 14.98 6.56
C LEU A 244 0.63 15.11 8.01
N ALA A 245 0.51 14.04 8.79
CA ALA A 245 0.94 14.05 10.17
C ALA A 245 2.45 14.27 10.26
N TRP A 246 3.25 13.57 9.46
CA TRP A 246 4.71 13.59 9.52
C TRP A 246 5.31 14.93 9.07
N THR A 247 4.78 15.53 8.01
CA THR A 247 5.27 16.80 7.48
C THR A 247 4.62 18.02 8.10
N GLU A 248 3.45 17.86 8.71
CA GLU A 248 2.55 18.94 9.16
C GLU A 248 2.09 19.84 8.00
N ALA A 249 2.06 19.29 6.79
CA ALA A 249 1.66 20.02 5.60
C ALA A 249 0.12 20.08 5.47
N PRO A 250 -0.44 21.11 4.83
CA PRO A 250 -1.89 21.32 4.78
C PRO A 250 -2.62 20.38 3.80
N SER A 251 -1.90 19.71 2.89
CA SER A 251 -2.48 18.85 1.85
C SER A 251 -1.59 17.65 1.54
N ILE A 252 -2.16 16.61 0.91
CA ILE A 252 -1.40 15.43 0.49
C ILE A 252 -0.30 15.80 -0.53
N PRO A 253 -0.58 16.61 -1.58
CA PRO A 253 0.46 17.03 -2.52
C PRO A 253 1.63 17.76 -1.84
N SER A 254 1.34 18.76 -0.99
CA SER A 254 2.38 19.51 -0.25
C SER A 254 3.14 18.62 0.74
N ALA A 255 2.46 17.66 1.38
CA ALA A 255 3.10 16.66 2.22
C ALA A 255 4.08 15.78 1.42
N LEU A 256 3.68 15.30 0.24
CA LEU A 256 4.54 14.47 -0.60
C LEU A 256 5.79 15.24 -1.07
N VAL A 257 5.63 16.49 -1.50
CA VAL A 257 6.76 17.36 -1.86
C VAL A 257 7.69 17.54 -0.66
N SER A 258 7.14 17.82 0.53
CA SER A 258 7.91 17.98 1.77
C SER A 258 8.65 16.69 2.15
N MET A 259 8.05 15.51 1.97
CA MET A 259 8.73 14.23 2.19
C MET A 259 9.92 14.03 1.27
N LEU A 260 9.76 14.29 -0.04
CA LEU A 260 10.87 14.21 -0.99
C LEU A 260 11.98 15.21 -0.60
N LEU A 261 11.65 16.44 -0.22
CA LEU A 261 12.65 17.43 0.19
C LEU A 261 13.41 17.02 1.46
N ARG A 262 12.73 16.47 2.47
CA ARG A 262 13.33 16.04 3.74
C ARG A 262 14.10 14.72 3.63
N LEU A 263 13.77 13.87 2.65
CA LEU A 263 14.38 12.54 2.46
C LEU A 263 15.10 12.46 1.10
N PRO A 264 16.36 12.95 1.00
CA PRO A 264 17.02 13.14 -0.30
C PRO A 264 17.32 11.82 -1.06
N LYS A 265 17.35 10.69 -0.36
CA LYS A 265 17.58 9.35 -0.97
C LYS A 265 16.33 8.73 -1.58
N ILE A 266 15.15 9.25 -1.23
CA ILE A 266 13.89 8.68 -1.69
C ILE A 266 13.70 8.98 -3.17
N LYS A 267 13.40 7.94 -3.94
CA LYS A 267 13.12 8.01 -5.37
C LYS A 267 11.66 8.36 -5.60
N PHE A 268 10.75 7.69 -4.89
CA PHE A 268 9.34 8.03 -4.91
C PHE A 268 8.67 7.77 -3.56
N VAL A 269 7.57 8.50 -3.32
CA VAL A 269 6.65 8.26 -2.21
C VAL A 269 5.28 7.94 -2.79
N ILE A 270 4.64 6.91 -2.26
CA ILE A 270 3.26 6.54 -2.57
C ILE A 270 2.36 6.81 -1.37
N VAL A 271 1.16 7.32 -1.60
CA VAL A 271 0.10 7.45 -0.59
C VAL A 271 -1.10 6.65 -1.06
N THR A 272 -1.54 5.69 -0.24
CA THR A 272 -2.77 4.94 -0.50
C THR A 272 -3.99 5.71 0.02
N LEU A 273 -5.05 5.73 -0.78
CA LEU A 273 -6.28 6.51 -0.57
C LEU A 273 -7.52 5.61 -0.44
N GLY A 274 -7.35 4.33 -0.10
CA GLY A 274 -8.47 3.39 0.03
C GLY A 274 -9.14 3.14 -1.32
N GLU A 275 -10.46 3.35 -1.38
CA GLU A 275 -11.25 3.15 -2.61
C GLU A 275 -10.88 4.14 -3.73
N ASP A 276 -10.23 5.26 -3.39
CA ASP A 276 -9.73 6.24 -4.36
C ASP A 276 -8.37 5.84 -4.99
N GLY A 277 -7.83 4.67 -4.65
CA GLY A 277 -6.59 4.15 -5.22
C GLY A 277 -5.35 4.69 -4.50
N CYS A 278 -4.40 5.25 -5.25
CA CYS A 278 -3.16 5.80 -4.69
C CYS A 278 -2.55 6.93 -5.53
N VAL A 279 -1.63 7.66 -4.93
CA VAL A 279 -0.83 8.73 -5.54
C VAL A 279 0.62 8.35 -5.45
N MET A 280 1.39 8.58 -6.50
CA MET A 280 2.84 8.49 -6.46
C MET A 280 3.42 9.85 -6.82
N LEU A 281 4.38 10.32 -6.01
CA LEU A 281 5.26 11.42 -6.38
C LEU A 281 6.68 10.87 -6.51
N GLU A 282 7.22 10.97 -7.73
CA GLU A 282 8.56 10.50 -8.08
C GLU A 282 9.50 11.69 -8.31
N ARG A 283 10.74 11.55 -7.82
CA ARG A 283 11.83 12.48 -8.08
C ARG A 283 12.38 12.23 -9.48
N SER A 284 12.34 13.25 -10.34
CA SER A 284 13.02 13.20 -11.63
C SER A 284 14.54 13.17 -11.44
N THR A 285 15.22 12.31 -12.20
CA THR A 285 16.69 12.30 -12.35
C THR A 285 17.15 13.02 -13.63
N GLU A 286 16.22 13.43 -14.48
CA GLU A 286 16.49 14.16 -15.72
C GLU A 286 16.47 15.67 -15.47
N GLU A 287 17.37 16.42 -16.15
CA GLU A 287 17.29 17.89 -16.20
C GLU A 287 15.98 18.27 -16.89
N ALA A 288 15.12 18.99 -16.17
CA ALA A 288 13.81 19.35 -16.69
C ALA A 288 13.97 20.21 -17.96
N PRO A 289 13.34 19.84 -19.09
CA PRO A 289 13.36 20.69 -20.27
C PRO A 289 12.64 22.00 -19.94
N ALA A 290 13.35 23.13 -19.96
CA ALA A 290 12.85 24.51 -19.75
C ALA A 290 11.56 24.56 -18.91
N SER A 291 11.69 24.20 -17.64
CA SER A 291 10.63 23.76 -16.74
C SER A 291 9.52 24.78 -16.50
N GLU A 292 8.29 24.40 -16.83
CA GLU A 292 7.08 25.03 -16.31
C GLU A 292 6.97 24.67 -14.81
N GLU A 293 7.00 25.69 -13.95
CA GLU A 293 6.73 25.53 -12.53
C GLU A 293 5.22 25.33 -12.31
N LYS A 294 4.86 24.39 -11.46
CA LYS A 294 3.46 24.12 -11.15
C LYS A 294 3.22 23.93 -9.66
N ASP A 295 2.13 24.51 -9.20
CA ASP A 295 1.63 24.26 -7.85
C ASP A 295 1.17 22.79 -7.73
N ALA A 296 1.62 22.12 -6.67
CA ALA A 296 1.39 20.68 -6.48
C ALA A 296 -0.10 20.34 -6.30
N ASP A 297 -0.86 21.18 -5.60
CA ASP A 297 -2.29 21.00 -5.39
C ASP A 297 -3.08 21.21 -6.69
N SER A 298 -2.72 22.23 -7.47
CA SER A 298 -3.32 22.46 -8.79
C SER A 298 -3.08 21.30 -9.77
N LEU A 299 -1.85 20.74 -9.80
CA LEU A 299 -1.55 19.57 -10.62
C LEU A 299 -2.37 18.35 -10.19
N TRP A 300 -2.46 18.11 -8.88
CA TRP A 300 -3.22 17.03 -8.29
C TRP A 300 -4.71 17.08 -8.67
N GLU A 301 -5.34 18.25 -8.55
CA GLU A 301 -6.74 18.44 -8.96
C GLU A 301 -6.93 18.24 -10.47
N SER A 302 -5.98 18.68 -11.30
CA SER A 302 -6.01 18.44 -12.75
C SER A 302 -5.90 16.94 -13.10
N LEU A 303 -5.12 16.17 -12.34
CA LEU A 303 -5.00 14.72 -12.55
C LEU A 303 -6.27 13.98 -12.13
N LYS A 304 -6.89 14.36 -11.01
CA LYS A 304 -8.18 13.78 -10.56
C LYS A 304 -9.27 13.92 -11.62
N GLN A 305 -9.35 15.07 -12.29
CA GLN A 305 -10.34 15.30 -13.35
C GLN A 305 -10.17 14.38 -14.57
N ARG A 306 -9.03 13.71 -14.71
CA ARG A 306 -8.78 12.73 -15.79
C ARG A 306 -9.28 11.33 -15.45
N LYS A 307 -9.62 11.08 -14.17
CA LYS A 307 -10.13 9.79 -13.71
C LYS A 307 -11.48 9.51 -14.38
N ASP A 308 -11.57 8.40 -15.09
CA ASP A 308 -12.84 7.86 -15.58
C ASP A 308 -13.38 6.82 -14.57
N ASP A 309 -14.41 7.21 -13.80
CA ASP A 309 -15.04 6.35 -12.80
C ASP A 309 -15.84 5.19 -13.42
N ASN A 310 -16.01 5.14 -14.75
CA ASN A 310 -16.69 4.03 -15.43
C ASN A 310 -15.76 2.85 -15.75
N ILE A 311 -14.45 2.99 -15.50
CA ILE A 311 -13.45 1.95 -15.77
C ILE A 311 -13.16 1.20 -14.47
N ALA A 312 -13.56 -0.07 -14.41
CA ALA A 312 -13.27 -0.95 -13.27
C ALA A 312 -11.82 -1.48 -13.23
N ILE A 313 -11.01 -1.12 -14.22
CA ILE A 313 -9.61 -1.55 -14.34
C ILE A 313 -8.70 -0.50 -13.68
N PRO A 314 -7.77 -0.88 -12.79
CA PRO A 314 -6.76 0.02 -12.26
C PRO A 314 -6.04 0.76 -13.39
N THR A 315 -6.20 2.09 -13.43
CA THR A 315 -5.67 2.93 -14.51
C THR A 315 -4.69 3.94 -13.93
N CYS A 316 -3.48 3.99 -14.50
CA CYS A 316 -2.46 4.97 -14.12
C CYS A 316 -2.62 6.24 -14.96
N TYR A 317 -2.70 7.40 -14.31
CA TYR A 317 -2.74 8.72 -14.94
C TYR A 317 -1.46 9.48 -14.59
N ALA A 318 -0.44 9.40 -15.45
CA ALA A 318 0.83 10.08 -15.24
C ALA A 318 0.79 11.54 -15.73
N SER A 319 1.50 12.42 -15.03
CA SER A 319 1.81 13.77 -15.51
C SER A 319 3.08 13.78 -16.37
N VAL A 320 3.33 14.91 -17.04
CA VAL A 320 4.68 15.24 -17.52
C VAL A 320 5.57 15.61 -16.32
N ILE A 321 6.89 15.68 -16.51
CA ILE A 321 7.85 16.14 -15.50
C ILE A 321 7.64 17.65 -15.25
N TYR A 322 7.46 18.05 -14.00
CA TYR A 322 7.30 19.43 -13.56
C TYR A 322 8.25 19.77 -12.42
N ILE A 323 8.63 21.05 -12.30
CA ILE A 323 9.14 21.58 -11.03
C ILE A 323 7.93 21.91 -10.15
N LEU A 324 7.82 21.26 -9.00
CA LEU A 324 6.73 21.48 -8.07
C LEU A 324 7.10 22.53 -7.04
N LEU A 325 6.29 23.59 -6.98
CA LEU A 325 6.36 24.59 -5.93
C LEU A 325 5.58 24.09 -4.71
N ASN A 326 6.19 24.22 -3.54
CA ASN A 326 5.46 24.11 -2.28
C ASN A 326 5.10 25.53 -1.84
N SER A 327 3.85 25.92 -2.02
CA SER A 327 3.32 27.25 -1.67
C SER A 327 3.27 27.49 -0.15
N THR A 328 3.63 26.49 0.67
CA THR A 328 3.79 26.57 2.13
C THR A 328 5.17 26.05 2.58
N ILE A 329 6.24 26.79 2.26
CA ILE A 329 7.52 26.65 2.98
C ILE A 329 7.52 27.70 4.08
N PHE A 330 7.16 27.31 5.30
CA PHE A 330 7.66 28.02 6.47
C PHE A 330 9.13 27.59 6.64
N PRO A 331 10.10 28.52 6.58
CA PRO A 331 11.48 28.20 6.87
C PRO A 331 11.57 27.89 8.37
N TYR A 332 11.70 26.61 8.71
CA TYR A 332 12.19 26.22 10.02
C TYR A 332 13.72 26.31 9.97
N TYR A 333 14.26 27.31 10.67
CA TYR A 333 15.68 27.39 11.07
C TYR A 333 15.95 26.40 12.22
#